data_AF-A0A6V7HST3-F1
#
_entry.id   AF-A0A6V7HST3-F1
#
_cell.length_a   1.000
_cell.length_b   1.000
_cell.length_c   1.000
_cell.angle_alpha   90.00
_cell.angle_beta   90.00
_cell.angle_gamma   90.00
#
_symmetry.space_group_name_H-M   'P 1'
#
loop_
_entity.id
_entity.type
_entity.pdbx_description
1 polymer ?
#
loop_
_entity_poly.entity_id
_entity_poly.type
_entity_poly.pdbx_seq_one_letter_code
_entity_poly.pdbx_strand_id
1 'polypeptide(L)'
;GDTKPCHFLTDLGQDCDLLIHEATMEDGLEKEARAKMHSTISQALDIGQQMRAKFVLLTHFSQRYSKIPRLPESSNSDIKLDNVGIAFDNMYVSFSELPLLPLFYPAMKSLFNAFVVELEEKAQRRILKANHMSTK
;
A
#
# COMPACT_ATOMS: atom_id res chain seq x y z
N GLY A 1 5.86 8.45 9.77
CA GLY A 1 6.81 9.36 9.11
C GLY A 1 7.33 8.69 7.87
N ASP A 2 8.17 9.39 7.12
CA ASP A 2 8.70 8.88 5.84
C ASP A 2 9.90 7.96 6.10
N THR A 3 9.86 6.77 5.54
CA THR A 3 10.90 5.77 5.71
C THR A 3 10.86 4.74 4.59
N LYS A 4 12.05 4.33 4.16
CA LYS A 4 12.23 3.03 3.50
C LYS A 4 11.92 1.89 4.48
N PRO A 5 11.74 0.65 4.02
CA PRO A 5 11.61 -0.51 4.92
C PRO A 5 12.72 -0.54 5.98
N CYS A 6 12.30 -0.66 7.24
CA CYS A 6 13.16 -0.50 8.40
C CYS A 6 12.82 -1.56 9.46
N HIS A 7 13.72 -2.52 9.68
CA HIS A 7 13.53 -3.57 10.68
C HIS A 7 13.39 -3.02 12.11
N PHE A 8 14.11 -1.95 12.43
CA PHE A 8 13.99 -1.32 13.74
C PHE A 8 12.56 -0.82 14.02
N LEU A 9 11.85 -0.37 12.97
CA LEU A 9 10.45 0.02 13.11
C LEU A 9 9.59 -1.21 13.43
N THR A 10 9.83 -2.32 12.74
CA THR A 10 9.16 -3.61 12.99
C THR A 10 9.33 -4.07 14.44
N ASP A 11 10.56 -4.06 14.95
CA ASP A 11 10.87 -4.51 16.30
C ASP A 11 10.22 -3.61 17.36
N LEU A 12 10.24 -2.29 17.13
CA LEU A 12 9.64 -1.31 18.04
C LEU A 12 8.10 -1.40 18.07
N GLY A 13 7.48 -1.69 16.92
CA GLY A 13 6.03 -1.73 16.74
C GLY A 13 5.39 -3.11 16.90
N GLN A 14 6.13 -4.10 17.41
CA GLN A 14 5.66 -5.48 17.51
C GLN A 14 4.34 -5.57 18.31
N ASP A 15 3.37 -6.30 17.75
CA ASP A 15 2.03 -6.54 18.31
C ASP A 15 1.18 -5.28 18.56
N CYS A 16 1.49 -4.17 17.88
CA CYS A 16 0.72 -2.93 18.02
C CYS A 16 -0.74 -3.08 17.56
N ASP A 17 -1.64 -2.32 18.17
CA ASP A 17 -3.06 -2.31 17.77
C ASP A 17 -3.28 -1.63 16.42
N LEU A 18 -2.51 -0.58 16.12
CA LEU A 18 -2.63 0.20 14.90
C LEU A 18 -1.25 0.65 14.42
N LEU A 19 -0.91 0.27 13.19
CA LEU A 19 0.20 0.82 12.44
C LEU A 19 -0.30 1.88 11.45
N ILE A 20 0.21 3.11 11.54
CA ILE A 20 0.03 4.12 10.50
C ILE A 20 1.33 4.22 9.71
N HIS A 21 1.33 3.78 8.45
CA HIS A 21 2.55 3.69 7.64
C HIS A 21 2.44 4.46 6.33
N GLU A 22 3.55 5.05 5.89
CA GLU A 22 3.64 5.69 4.58
C GLU A 22 3.68 4.64 3.46
N ALA A 23 3.02 4.95 2.35
CA ALA A 23 2.98 4.09 1.16
C ALA A 23 3.11 4.94 -0.11
N THR A 24 4.19 5.73 -0.17
CA THR A 24 4.35 6.79 -1.18
C THR A 24 4.38 6.26 -2.61
N MET A 25 5.02 5.12 -2.84
CA MET A 25 5.26 4.59 -4.19
C MET A 25 4.38 3.37 -4.51
N GLU A 26 4.00 3.23 -5.77
CA GLU A 26 3.35 2.02 -6.27
C GLU A 26 4.35 0.86 -6.37
N ASP A 27 3.84 -0.37 -6.30
CA ASP A 27 4.66 -1.55 -6.54
C ASP A 27 5.19 -1.56 -7.99
N GLY A 28 6.41 -2.06 -8.18
CA GLY A 28 7.20 -1.92 -9.41
C GLY A 28 8.05 -0.64 -9.48
N LEU A 29 7.97 0.24 -8.47
CA LEU A 29 8.82 1.44 -8.33
C LEU A 29 9.80 1.34 -7.15
N GLU A 30 10.22 0.13 -6.75
CA GLU A 30 11.05 -0.12 -5.56
C GLU A 30 12.40 0.60 -5.62
N LYS A 31 12.98 0.73 -6.82
CA LYS A 31 14.23 1.49 -7.03
C LYS A 31 14.03 2.98 -6.74
N GLU A 32 12.90 3.53 -7.16
CA GLU A 32 12.55 4.93 -6.93
C GLU A 32 12.21 5.17 -5.45
N ALA A 33 11.42 4.28 -4.84
CA ALA A 33 11.12 4.30 -3.40
C ALA A 33 12.41 4.32 -2.58
N ARG A 34 13.34 3.41 -2.88
CA ARG A 34 14.66 3.35 -2.22
C ARG A 34 15.46 4.64 -2.42
N ALA A 35 15.55 5.15 -3.64
CA ALA A 35 16.32 6.36 -3.96
C ALA A 35 15.76 7.60 -3.25
N LYS A 36 14.45 7.66 -3.05
CA LYS A 36 13.75 8.76 -2.37
C LYS A 36 13.49 8.48 -0.88
N MET A 37 14.04 7.39 -0.33
CA MET A 37 13.91 7.02 1.08
C MET A 37 12.46 6.79 1.54
N HIS A 38 11.62 6.27 0.65
CA HIS A 38 10.22 5.93 0.89
C HIS A 38 9.94 4.43 0.77
N SER A 39 8.73 4.02 1.13
CA SER A 39 8.22 2.66 0.95
C SER A 39 7.25 2.55 -0.24
N THR A 40 7.21 1.37 -0.86
CA THR A 40 6.08 0.97 -1.71
C THR A 40 4.89 0.49 -0.87
N ILE A 41 3.73 0.32 -1.50
CA ILE A 41 2.54 -0.24 -0.84
C ILE A 41 2.83 -1.63 -0.26
N SER A 42 3.33 -2.58 -1.07
CA SER A 42 3.63 -3.93 -0.57
C SER A 42 4.68 -3.91 0.53
N GLN A 43 5.70 -3.04 0.43
CA GLN A 43 6.69 -2.86 1.49
C GLN A 43 6.09 -2.39 2.81
N ALA A 44 5.14 -1.44 2.78
CA ALA A 44 4.46 -0.97 3.98
C ALA A 44 3.57 -2.06 4.60
N LEU A 45 2.91 -2.86 3.76
CA LEU A 45 2.11 -4.01 4.19
C LEU A 45 2.97 -5.11 4.82
N ASP A 46 4.12 -5.42 4.22
CA ASP A 46 5.08 -6.39 4.75
C ASP A 46 5.58 -5.99 6.14
N ILE A 47 5.86 -4.69 6.35
CA ILE A 47 6.23 -4.16 7.67
C ILE A 47 5.10 -4.40 8.67
N GLY A 48 3.84 -4.11 8.31
CA GLY A 48 2.68 -4.38 9.17
C GLY A 48 2.51 -5.86 9.51
N GLN A 49 2.72 -6.75 8.53
CA GLN A 49 2.65 -8.19 8.73
C GLN A 49 3.76 -8.70 9.66
N GLN A 50 5.00 -8.25 9.47
CA GLN A 50 6.13 -8.61 10.33
C GLN A 50 5.93 -8.09 11.77
N MET A 51 5.35 -6.89 11.92
CA MET A 51 4.96 -6.34 13.22
C MET A 51 3.85 -7.12 13.90
N ARG A 52 3.10 -7.97 13.17
CA ARG A 52 1.81 -8.51 13.64
C ARG A 52 0.85 -7.40 14.08
N ALA A 53 0.87 -6.28 13.38
CA ALA A 53 -0.03 -5.17 13.66
C ALA A 53 -1.49 -5.63 13.51
N LYS A 54 -2.33 -5.35 14.51
CA LYS A 54 -3.74 -5.75 14.45
C LYS A 54 -4.47 -5.05 13.30
N PHE A 55 -4.11 -3.80 13.02
CA PHE A 55 -4.62 -3.02 11.90
C PHE A 55 -3.53 -2.17 11.25
N VAL A 56 -3.57 -2.03 9.92
CA VAL A 56 -2.65 -1.18 9.16
C VAL A 56 -3.44 -0.10 8.43
N LEU A 57 -3.13 1.16 8.71
CA LEU A 57 -3.66 2.31 7.99
C LEU A 57 -2.57 2.92 7.11
N LEU A 58 -2.74 2.80 5.80
CA LEU A 58 -1.82 3.33 4.81
C LEU A 58 -2.12 4.81 4.53
N THR A 59 -1.08 5.63 4.46
CA THR A 59 -1.18 7.07 4.18
C THR A 59 0.02 7.57 3.36
N HIS A 60 0.09 8.89 3.15
CA HIS A 60 1.19 9.57 2.46
C HIS A 60 1.40 9.05 1.03
N PHE A 61 0.30 8.87 0.30
CA PHE A 61 0.36 8.47 -1.11
C PHE A 61 0.87 9.63 -1.98
N SER A 62 1.75 9.34 -2.93
CA SER A 62 2.13 10.35 -3.92
C SER A 62 0.96 10.64 -4.85
N GLN A 63 0.51 11.90 -4.86
CA GLN A 63 -0.56 12.40 -5.72
C GLN A 63 -0.27 12.22 -7.23
N ARG A 64 1.00 12.02 -7.58
CA ARG A 64 1.41 11.75 -8.97
C ARG A 64 0.91 10.39 -9.48
N TYR A 65 0.57 9.46 -8.59
CA TYR A 65 0.42 8.06 -8.98
C TYR A 65 -1.02 7.56 -9.07
N SER A 66 -2.01 8.08 -8.34
CA SER A 66 -3.42 7.72 -8.61
C SER A 66 -4.43 8.40 -7.69
N LYS A 67 -5.70 8.43 -8.11
CA LYS A 67 -6.84 8.83 -7.26
C LYS A 67 -7.17 7.78 -6.18
N ILE A 68 -6.77 6.53 -6.42
CA ILE A 68 -6.91 5.39 -5.51
C ILE A 68 -5.61 4.60 -5.57
N PRO A 69 -4.97 4.29 -4.43
CA PRO A 69 -3.76 3.47 -4.42
C PRO A 69 -4.04 2.06 -4.93
N ARG A 70 -3.11 1.51 -5.72
CA ARG A 70 -3.17 0.13 -6.21
C ARG A 70 -2.73 -0.85 -5.13
N LEU A 71 -3.68 -1.51 -4.46
CA LEU A 71 -3.35 -2.58 -3.52
C LEU A 71 -3.02 -3.87 -4.28
N PRO A 72 -2.16 -4.75 -3.74
CA PRO A 72 -1.90 -6.06 -4.31
C PRO A 72 -3.18 -6.92 -4.35
N GLU A 73 -3.28 -7.82 -5.32
CA GLU A 73 -4.36 -8.79 -5.37
C GLU A 73 -4.16 -9.84 -4.26
N SER A 74 -5.16 -10.02 -3.41
CA SER A 74 -5.15 -11.00 -2.31
C SER A 74 -5.14 -12.47 -2.77
N SER A 75 -5.35 -12.72 -4.07
CA SER A 75 -5.29 -14.06 -4.69
C SER A 75 -3.86 -14.52 -5.00
N ASN A 76 -2.91 -13.59 -5.12
CA ASN A 76 -1.55 -13.84 -5.60
C ASN A 76 -0.46 -13.44 -4.60
N SER A 77 -0.83 -13.02 -3.39
CA SER A 77 0.10 -12.57 -2.35
C SER A 77 -0.26 -13.18 -0.99
N ASP A 78 0.77 -13.48 -0.18
CA ASP A 78 0.60 -13.92 1.23
C ASP A 78 0.12 -12.76 2.15
N ILE A 79 -0.17 -11.59 1.55
CA ILE A 79 -0.59 -10.38 2.23
C ILE A 79 -2.11 -10.40 2.38
N LYS A 80 -2.56 -10.41 3.63
CA LYS A 80 -3.98 -10.25 3.96
C LYS A 80 -4.35 -8.77 3.97
N LEU A 81 -5.46 -8.43 3.33
CA LEU A 81 -5.99 -7.07 3.24
C LEU A 81 -7.24 -6.83 4.11
N ASP A 82 -7.62 -7.83 4.91
CA ASP A 82 -8.80 -7.79 5.79
C ASP A 82 -8.64 -6.84 6.98
N ASN A 83 -7.41 -6.41 7.29
CA ASN A 83 -7.11 -5.43 8.34
C ASN A 83 -6.37 -4.19 7.81
N VAL A 84 -6.57 -3.87 6.53
CA VAL A 84 -5.89 -2.75 5.86
C VAL A 84 -6.89 -1.66 5.49
N GLY A 85 -6.63 -0.44 5.98
CA GLY A 85 -7.34 0.78 5.61
C GLY A 85 -6.49 1.71 4.74
N ILE A 86 -7.15 2.55 3.95
CA ILE A 86 -6.54 3.63 3.18
C ILE A 86 -7.02 4.95 3.75
N ALA A 87 -6.10 5.82 4.13
CA ALA A 87 -6.42 7.14 4.62
C ALA A 87 -6.75 8.11 3.47
N PHE A 88 -7.71 9.00 3.72
CA PHE A 88 -8.06 10.12 2.84
C PHE A 88 -8.05 11.43 3.62
N ASP A 89 -7.87 12.53 2.89
CA ASP A 89 -7.93 13.87 3.47
C ASP A 89 -9.29 14.10 4.15
N ASN A 90 -9.26 14.66 5.36
CA ASN A 90 -10.42 14.89 6.22
C ASN A 90 -11.17 13.64 6.68
N MET A 91 -10.57 12.45 6.55
CA MET A 91 -11.13 11.23 7.10
C MET A 91 -11.03 11.23 8.63
N TYR A 92 -12.16 10.97 9.31
CA TYR A 92 -12.24 10.77 10.75
C TYR A 92 -12.73 9.36 11.02
N VAL A 93 -11.99 8.60 11.82
CA VAL A 93 -12.27 7.18 12.12
C VAL A 93 -11.94 6.91 13.58
N SER A 94 -12.87 6.26 14.27
CA SER A 94 -12.65 5.71 15.61
C SER A 94 -12.09 4.28 15.54
N PHE A 95 -11.48 3.79 16.62
CA PHE A 95 -10.93 2.43 16.67
C PHE A 95 -11.98 1.34 16.36
N SER A 96 -13.23 1.54 16.79
CA SER A 96 -14.35 0.62 16.50
C SER A 96 -14.72 0.55 15.02
N GLU A 97 -14.37 1.57 14.24
CA GLU A 97 -14.69 1.66 12.80
C GLU A 97 -13.57 1.13 11.92
N LEU A 98 -12.36 0.87 12.46
CA LEU A 98 -11.24 0.34 11.68
C LEU A 98 -11.60 -0.92 10.86
N PRO A 99 -12.32 -1.92 11.42
CA PRO A 99 -12.72 -3.11 10.66
C PRO A 99 -13.64 -2.82 9.45
N LEU A 100 -14.24 -1.62 9.39
CA LEU A 100 -15.08 -1.21 8.26
C LEU A 100 -14.25 -0.68 7.09
N LEU A 101 -13.04 -0.13 7.33
CA LEU A 101 -12.23 0.51 6.30
C LEU A 101 -11.91 -0.39 5.08
N PRO A 102 -11.57 -1.68 5.24
CA PRO A 102 -11.33 -2.57 4.11
C PRO A 102 -12.54 -2.69 3.16
N LEU A 103 -13.76 -2.53 3.68
CA LEU A 103 -15.00 -2.66 2.90
C LEU A 103 -15.21 -1.49 1.92
N PHE A 104 -14.58 -0.34 2.15
CA PHE A 104 -14.69 0.81 1.25
C PHE A 104 -13.89 0.61 -0.03
N TYR A 105 -12.79 -0.14 0.00
CA TYR A 105 -11.89 -0.24 -1.14
C TYR A 105 -12.57 -0.81 -2.41
N PRO A 106 -13.36 -1.90 -2.35
CA PRO A 106 -14.14 -2.34 -3.51
C PRO A 106 -15.13 -1.29 -4.03
N ALA A 107 -15.81 -0.56 -3.13
CA ALA A 107 -16.75 0.49 -3.53
C ALA A 107 -16.03 1.66 -4.23
N MET A 108 -14.85 2.03 -3.73
CA MET A 108 -14.00 3.04 -4.35
C MET A 108 -13.49 2.61 -5.72
N LYS A 109 -13.05 1.35 -5.87
CA LYS A 109 -12.67 0.80 -7.18
C LYS A 109 -13.81 0.92 -8.20
N SER A 110 -15.04 0.62 -7.78
CA SER A 110 -16.22 0.80 -8.63
C SER A 110 -16.49 2.26 -8.98
N LEU A 111 -16.39 3.18 -8.01
CA LEU A 111 -16.62 4.62 -8.22
C LEU A 111 -15.60 5.23 -9.20
N PHE A 112 -14.35 4.77 -9.14
CA PHE A 112 -13.25 5.29 -9.95
C PHE A 112 -12.79 4.28 -11.02
N ASN A 113 -13.68 3.42 -11.51
CA ASN A 113 -13.35 2.31 -12.39
C ASN A 113 -12.49 2.71 -13.61
N ALA A 114 -12.80 3.83 -14.27
CA ALA A 114 -12.01 4.32 -15.40
C ALA A 114 -10.53 4.58 -15.03
N PHE A 115 -10.28 5.11 -13.83
CA PHE A 115 -8.92 5.33 -13.32
C PHE A 115 -8.25 4.01 -12.94
N VAL A 116 -9.00 3.07 -12.36
CA VAL A 116 -8.48 1.74 -12.00
C VAL A 116 -8.02 0.98 -13.25
N VAL A 117 -8.79 1.03 -14.35
CA VAL A 117 -8.38 0.39 -15.61
C VAL A 117 -7.06 0.99 -16.13
N GLU A 118 -6.94 2.32 -16.15
CA GLU A 118 -5.71 2.99 -16.59
C GLU A 118 -4.51 2.65 -15.69
N LEU A 119 -4.74 2.56 -14.38
CA LEU A 119 -3.76 2.18 -13.36
C LEU A 119 -3.20 0.78 -13.62
N GLU A 120 -4.08 -0.20 -13.84
CA GLU A 120 -3.70 -1.59 -14.11
C GLU A 120 -2.91 -1.70 -15.41
N GLU A 121 -3.32 -1.00 -16.48
CA GLU A 121 -2.56 -0.99 -17.73
C GLU A 121 -1.15 -0.41 -17.54
N LYS A 122 -1.01 0.67 -16.78
CA LYS A 122 0.31 1.26 -16.48
C LYS A 122 1.17 0.29 -15.69
N ALA A 123 0.60 -0.38 -14.68
CA ALA A 123 1.30 -1.39 -13.89
C ALA A 123 1.78 -2.56 -14.76
N GLN A 124 0.91 -3.10 -15.62
CA GLN A 124 1.27 -4.16 -16.57
C GLN A 124 2.39 -3.75 -17.53
N ARG A 125 2.33 -2.53 -18.09
CA ARG A 125 3.40 -2.00 -18.95
C ARG A 125 4.73 -1.89 -18.21
N ARG A 126 4.73 -1.53 -16.93
CA ARG A 126 5.96 -1.49 -16.10
C ARG A 126 6.52 -2.89 -15.90
N ILE A 127 5.68 -3.87 -15.56
CA ILE A 127 6.09 -5.27 -15.37
C ILE A 127 6.71 -5.83 -16.66
N LEU A 128 6.07 -5.62 -17.81
CA LEU A 128 6.59 -6.07 -19.11
C LEU A 128 7.96 -5.46 -19.43
N LYS A 129 8.15 -4.16 -19.16
CA LYS A 129 9.45 -3.50 -19.34
C LYS A 129 10.51 -4.05 -18.39
N ALA A 130 10.17 -4.30 -17.13
CA ALA A 130 11.08 -4.89 -16.16
C ALA A 130 11.55 -6.29 -16.59
N ASN A 131 10.63 -7.14 -17.04
CA ASN A 131 10.93 -8.49 -17.52
C ASN A 131 11.81 -8.49 -18.78
N HIS A 132 11.60 -7.53 -19.68
CA HIS A 132 12.44 -7.38 -20.87
C HIS A 132 13.87 -6.94 -20.54
N MET A 133 14.06 -6.15 -19.47
CA MET A 133 15.39 -5.74 -19.02
C MET A 133 16.13 -6.85 -18.26
N SER A 134 15.43 -7.75 -17.57
CA SER A 134 16.05 -8.87 -16.84
C SER A 134 16.44 -10.07 -17.73
N THR A 135 15.94 -10.13 -18.96
CA THR A 135 16.27 -11.18 -19.95
C THR A 135 17.42 -10.80 -20.89
N LYS A 136 18.02 -9.62 -20.70
CA LYS A 136 19.26 -9.18 -21.35
C LYS A 136 20.38 -9.10 -20.33
#